data_AF-A0AAD7EJ84-F1
#
_entry.id   AF-A0AAD7EJ84-F1
#
_cell.length_a   1.000
_cell.length_b   1.000
_cell.length_c   1.000
_cell.angle_alpha   90.00
_cell.angle_beta   90.00
_cell.angle_gamma   90.00
#
_symmetry.space_group_name_H-M   'P 1'
#
loop_
_entity.id
_entity.type
_entity.pdbx_description
1 polymer ?
#
loop_
_entity_poly.entity_id
_entity_poly.type
_entity_poly.pdbx_seq_one_letter_code
_entity_poly.pdbx_strand_id
1 'polypeptide(L)'
;MPSNTRSSKATAASDVVLLTDADVRSIKRTTKKDPKQKPARKENNPPPVNTGEIIEISSDEEEPAPRNPVAATAKLQARIQQLEKENARIKKENDEIKKQQIAAADLEDQITCEVCSAKLWSPFILNCGHTFCQQDLENWFSTALKQHLNVYPHYNVNVPPANVYGIFQKLPLPPYSCPKCREKVCSRPIQNFAVKGLVRAVAGQTGETSPKKTIDATKVWSRFFPAQ
;
A
#
# COMPACT_ATOMS: atom_id res chain seq x y z
N MET A 1 46.84 -30.80 26.39
CA MET A 1 46.54 -29.88 27.50
C MET A 1 45.33 -29.04 27.09
N PRO A 2 44.34 -28.85 27.98
CA PRO A 2 43.02 -29.44 27.78
C PRO A 2 41.90 -28.43 27.44
N SER A 3 40.87 -29.01 26.82
CA SER A 3 39.43 -28.86 27.10
C SER A 3 38.92 -27.55 27.70
N ASN A 4 37.95 -26.91 27.02
CA ASN A 4 36.82 -26.38 27.77
C ASN A 4 35.50 -26.48 27.00
N THR A 5 34.67 -27.41 27.47
CA THR A 5 33.25 -27.57 27.19
C THR A 5 32.44 -26.55 27.98
N ARG A 6 31.41 -25.94 27.36
CA ARG A 6 30.21 -25.55 28.12
C ARG A 6 28.94 -25.62 27.25
N SER A 7 28.18 -26.68 27.54
CA SER A 7 26.70 -26.75 27.51
C SER A 7 26.12 -25.50 28.22
N SER A 8 24.98 -24.90 27.89
CA SER A 8 23.62 -25.37 27.56
C SER A 8 22.88 -24.16 26.93
N LYS A 9 21.74 -24.20 26.25
CA LYS A 9 20.44 -24.76 26.65
C LYS A 9 19.45 -24.52 25.48
N ALA A 10 18.63 -25.52 25.20
CA ALA A 10 17.55 -25.47 24.21
C ALA A 10 16.28 -24.78 24.78
N THR A 11 15.57 -24.05 23.93
CA THR A 11 14.12 -23.67 23.96
C THR A 11 13.89 -22.78 22.72
N ALA A 12 12.83 -22.83 21.92
CA ALA A 12 11.62 -23.63 21.85
C ALA A 12 11.15 -23.57 20.37
N ALA A 13 10.44 -24.61 19.93
CA ALA A 13 9.90 -24.71 18.57
C ALA A 13 8.86 -23.60 18.31
N SER A 14 8.93 -22.97 17.15
CA SER A 14 7.87 -22.10 16.64
C SER A 14 6.89 -22.95 15.84
N ASP A 15 5.65 -23.02 16.32
CA ASP A 15 4.55 -23.70 15.65
C ASP A 15 4.24 -23.00 14.32
N VAL A 16 4.42 -23.75 13.23
CA VAL A 16 3.96 -23.37 11.89
C VAL A 16 2.49 -23.73 11.79
N VAL A 17 1.60 -22.75 11.85
CA VAL A 17 0.18 -22.93 11.57
C VAL A 17 -0.02 -22.87 10.05
N LEU A 18 -0.07 -24.05 9.42
CA LEU A 18 -0.56 -24.22 8.06
C LEU A 18 -2.09 -24.11 8.06
N LEU A 19 -2.61 -22.96 7.63
CA LEU A 19 -4.03 -22.83 7.28
C LEU A 19 -4.20 -23.26 5.81
N THR A 20 -4.84 -24.42 5.62
CA THR A 20 -5.23 -24.93 4.31
C THR A 20 -6.35 -24.08 3.71
N ASP A 21 -6.15 -23.64 2.47
CA ASP A 21 -7.11 -22.93 1.64
C ASP A 21 -8.37 -23.77 1.36
N ALA A 22 -9.49 -23.41 1.98
CA ALA A 22 -10.82 -23.72 1.46
C ALA A 22 -11.73 -22.51 1.66
N ASP A 23 -12.32 -22.07 0.55
CA ASP A 23 -13.45 -21.14 0.42
C ASP A 23 -13.20 -19.62 0.52
N VAL A 24 -12.61 -19.04 -0.54
CA VAL A 24 -13.02 -17.72 -1.02
C VAL A 24 -13.24 -17.74 -2.54
N ARG A 25 -14.49 -17.97 -2.96
CA ARG A 25 -14.95 -17.75 -4.33
C ARG A 25 -15.50 -16.33 -4.51
N SER A 26 -14.84 -15.61 -5.43
CA SER A 26 -15.36 -14.63 -6.39
C SER A 26 -16.46 -13.62 -6.00
N ILE A 27 -16.11 -12.33 -6.03
CA ILE A 27 -17.05 -11.26 -6.40
C ILE A 27 -16.39 -10.32 -7.44
N LYS A 28 -16.98 -10.26 -8.63
CA LYS A 28 -16.63 -9.37 -9.76
C LYS A 28 -17.22 -7.98 -9.54
N ARG A 29 -16.44 -6.91 -9.75
CA ARG A 29 -16.90 -5.50 -9.81
C ARG A 29 -17.13 -5.08 -11.27
N THR A 30 -18.30 -4.52 -11.57
CA THR A 30 -18.59 -3.81 -12.81
C THR A 30 -18.60 -2.30 -12.56
N THR A 31 -17.93 -1.55 -13.43
CA THR A 31 -17.87 -0.09 -13.46
C THR A 31 -18.78 0.45 -14.56
N LYS A 32 -19.60 1.47 -14.29
CA LYS A 32 -20.17 2.35 -15.32
C LYS A 32 -20.06 3.82 -14.92
N LYS A 33 -19.82 4.62 -15.96
CA LYS A 33 -19.39 6.04 -15.99
C LYS A 33 -20.60 6.97 -16.15
N ASP A 34 -20.51 8.16 -15.57
CA ASP A 34 -21.34 9.33 -15.89
C ASP A 34 -20.78 10.16 -17.05
N PRO A 35 -21.65 10.87 -17.80
CA PRO A 35 -21.27 12.14 -18.42
C PRO A 35 -22.21 13.33 -18.08
N LYS A 36 -21.56 14.51 -18.04
CA LYS A 36 -22.03 15.89 -17.76
C LYS A 36 -23.20 16.40 -18.63
N GLN A 37 -24.01 17.35 -18.09
CA GLN A 37 -24.09 18.78 -18.54
C GLN A 37 -25.19 19.60 -17.81
N LYS A 38 -24.99 20.93 -17.74
CA LYS A 38 -25.87 22.05 -17.31
C LYS A 38 -25.78 23.14 -18.43
N PRO A 39 -26.55 24.26 -18.47
CA PRO A 39 -27.82 24.69 -17.84
C PRO A 39 -28.83 25.41 -18.80
N ALA A 40 -30.05 25.78 -18.34
CA ALA A 40 -30.71 27.12 -18.49
C ALA A 40 -32.27 27.12 -18.47
N ARG A 41 -32.81 27.73 -17.40
CA ARG A 41 -34.00 28.61 -17.21
C ARG A 41 -35.12 28.74 -18.30
N LYS A 42 -36.39 28.48 -17.92
CA LYS A 42 -37.53 29.44 -17.97
C LYS A 42 -38.84 28.84 -17.39
N GLU A 43 -39.61 29.72 -16.73
CA GLU A 43 -40.95 29.51 -16.15
C GLU A 43 -42.01 29.09 -17.19
N ASN A 44 -43.02 28.31 -16.77
CA ASN A 44 -44.44 28.65 -16.87
C ASN A 44 -45.34 27.55 -16.28
N ASN A 45 -46.50 27.99 -15.78
CA ASN A 45 -47.56 27.32 -15.01
C ASN A 45 -47.94 25.87 -15.38
N PRO A 46 -48.46 25.07 -14.42
CA PRO A 46 -49.05 23.76 -14.71
C PRO A 46 -50.55 23.87 -15.08
N PRO A 47 -51.02 23.10 -16.08
CA PRO A 47 -52.41 22.65 -16.13
C PRO A 47 -52.46 21.11 -16.18
N PRO A 48 -53.66 20.50 -16.20
CA PRO A 48 -54.39 20.02 -15.03
C PRO A 48 -54.19 18.51 -14.81
N VAL A 49 -54.52 18.10 -13.58
CA VAL A 49 -54.55 16.73 -13.08
C VAL A 49 -55.39 15.83 -13.98
N ASN A 50 -54.76 14.81 -14.57
CA ASN A 50 -55.45 13.70 -15.21
C ASN A 50 -55.89 12.70 -14.15
N THR A 51 -57.19 12.66 -13.92
CA THR A 51 -57.91 11.65 -13.15
C THR A 51 -58.12 10.41 -14.02
N GLY A 52 -57.52 9.29 -13.64
CA GLY A 52 -57.83 8.02 -14.28
C GLY A 52 -56.78 6.96 -13.99
N GLU A 53 -57.00 6.26 -12.88
CA GLU A 53 -57.02 4.79 -12.77
C GLU A 53 -56.76 4.43 -11.30
N ILE A 54 -57.77 4.70 -10.48
CA ILE A 54 -57.88 4.12 -9.14
C ILE A 54 -58.32 2.68 -9.39
N ILE A 55 -57.42 1.73 -9.17
CA ILE A 55 -57.77 0.32 -9.15
C ILE A 55 -58.63 0.11 -7.90
N GLU A 56 -59.96 0.14 -8.09
CA GLU A 56 -60.94 -0.36 -7.14
C GLU A 56 -60.76 -1.87 -7.05
N ILE A 57 -60.02 -2.29 -6.03
CA ILE A 57 -60.07 -3.68 -5.57
C ILE A 57 -61.46 -3.84 -4.96
N SER A 58 -62.38 -4.46 -5.70
CA SER A 58 -63.71 -4.81 -5.24
C SER A 58 -63.61 -5.54 -3.90
N SER A 59 -64.05 -4.86 -2.85
CA SER A 59 -64.19 -5.39 -1.50
C SER A 59 -65.37 -6.37 -1.51
N ASP A 60 -65.06 -7.65 -1.65
CA ASP A 60 -65.99 -8.75 -1.35
C ASP A 60 -66.00 -8.95 0.18
N GLU A 61 -67.17 -8.81 0.79
CA GLU A 61 -67.38 -8.94 2.23
C GLU A 61 -67.54 -10.42 2.61
N GLU A 62 -66.53 -10.99 3.26
CA GLU A 62 -66.72 -12.14 4.15
C GLU A 62 -65.83 -11.96 5.41
N GLU A 63 -66.36 -12.39 6.55
CA GLU A 63 -66.16 -11.90 7.92
C GLU A 63 -64.73 -11.79 8.51
N PRO A 64 -64.56 -10.98 9.59
CA PRO A 64 -63.27 -10.55 10.11
C PRO A 64 -62.60 -11.62 11.00
N ALA A 65 -61.57 -12.28 10.49
CA ALA A 65 -60.59 -12.92 11.36
C ALA A 65 -59.73 -11.82 12.03
N PRO A 66 -59.61 -11.78 13.36
CA PRO A 66 -58.81 -10.75 14.03
C PRO A 66 -57.36 -10.98 13.62
N ARG A 67 -56.82 -10.09 12.78
CA ARG A 67 -55.36 -10.00 12.59
C ARG A 67 -54.79 -9.53 13.91
N ASN A 68 -54.51 -10.47 14.80
CA ASN A 68 -54.16 -10.24 16.19
C ASN A 68 -52.89 -9.34 16.24
N PRO A 69 -53.02 -8.02 16.50
CA PRO A 69 -51.90 -7.07 16.41
C PRO A 69 -50.77 -7.46 17.36
N VAL A 70 -51.15 -8.18 18.43
CA VAL A 70 -50.29 -8.72 19.49
C VAL A 70 -49.28 -9.75 18.95
N ALA A 71 -49.62 -10.54 17.94
CA ALA A 71 -48.71 -11.55 17.38
C ALA A 71 -47.62 -10.92 16.50
N ALA A 72 -47.95 -9.85 15.76
CA ALA A 72 -47.00 -9.11 14.95
C ALA A 72 -46.02 -8.31 15.80
N THR A 73 -46.50 -7.71 16.90
CA THR A 73 -45.64 -6.97 17.85
C THR A 73 -44.70 -7.90 18.63
N ALA A 74 -45.15 -9.08 19.05
CA ALA A 74 -44.30 -10.09 19.70
C ALA A 74 -43.16 -10.59 18.79
N LYS A 75 -43.47 -10.84 17.50
CA LYS A 75 -42.46 -11.23 16.51
C LYS A 75 -41.41 -10.14 16.27
N LEU A 76 -41.85 -8.88 16.27
CA LEU A 76 -40.94 -7.73 16.15
C LEU A 76 -40.05 -7.58 17.40
N GLN A 77 -40.60 -7.72 18.60
CA GLN A 77 -39.85 -7.68 19.85
C GLN A 77 -38.79 -8.78 19.93
N ALA A 78 -39.12 -10.01 19.53
CA ALA A 78 -38.15 -11.10 19.47
C ALA A 78 -37.01 -10.80 18.48
N ARG A 79 -37.32 -10.14 17.35
CA ARG A 79 -36.31 -9.71 16.37
C ARG A 79 -35.40 -8.62 16.92
N ILE A 80 -35.94 -7.66 17.67
CA ILE A 80 -35.16 -6.61 18.34
C ILE A 80 -34.18 -7.24 19.34
N GLN A 81 -34.66 -8.14 20.21
CA GLN A 81 -33.79 -8.83 21.17
C GLN A 81 -32.69 -9.66 20.50
N GLN A 82 -33.00 -10.30 19.36
CA GLN A 82 -32.01 -11.03 18.58
C GLN A 82 -30.94 -10.09 18.01
N LEU A 83 -31.34 -8.95 17.45
CA LEU A 83 -30.42 -7.95 16.90
C LEU A 83 -29.56 -7.31 17.98
N GLU A 84 -30.10 -7.06 19.17
CA GLU A 84 -29.33 -6.53 20.31
C GLU A 84 -28.25 -7.51 20.77
N LYS A 85 -28.57 -8.81 20.88
CA LYS A 85 -27.59 -9.85 21.20
C LYS A 85 -26.49 -9.94 20.15
N GLU A 86 -26.86 -9.87 18.87
CA GLU A 86 -25.91 -9.92 17.76
C GLU A 86 -25.01 -8.67 17.71
N ASN A 87 -25.56 -7.48 17.92
CA ASN A 87 -24.77 -6.25 18.03
C ASN A 87 -23.80 -6.30 19.21
N ALA A 88 -24.22 -6.88 20.34
CA ALA A 88 -23.32 -7.07 21.48
C ALA A 88 -22.17 -8.03 21.16
N ARG A 89 -22.43 -9.09 20.39
CA ARG A 89 -21.41 -10.02 19.89
C ARG A 89 -20.43 -9.33 18.94
N ILE A 90 -20.95 -8.71 17.89
CA ILE A 90 -20.16 -7.97 16.88
C ILE A 90 -19.32 -6.87 17.54
N LYS A 91 -19.84 -6.20 18.57
CA LYS A 91 -19.09 -5.17 19.30
C LYS A 91 -17.89 -5.77 20.04
N LYS A 92 -18.06 -6.90 20.72
CA LYS A 92 -16.95 -7.60 21.39
C LYS A 92 -15.87 -8.05 20.40
N GLU A 93 -16.27 -8.66 19.28
CA GLU A 93 -15.34 -9.08 18.23
C GLU A 93 -14.59 -7.88 17.62
N ASN A 94 -15.28 -6.76 17.37
CA ASN A 94 -14.63 -5.53 16.90
C ASN A 94 -13.64 -4.95 17.91
N ASP A 95 -13.96 -4.99 19.21
CA ASP A 95 -13.06 -4.51 20.26
C ASP A 95 -11.82 -5.40 20.38
N GLU A 96 -11.94 -6.71 20.14
CA GLU A 96 -10.81 -7.63 20.04
C GLU A 96 -9.94 -7.38 18.80
N ILE A 97 -10.56 -7.20 17.63
CA ILE A 97 -9.85 -6.86 16.37
C ILE A 97 -9.11 -5.53 16.52
N LYS A 98 -9.72 -4.52 17.15
CA LYS A 98 -9.07 -3.22 17.39
C LYS A 98 -7.83 -3.34 18.28
N LYS A 99 -7.82 -4.25 19.25
CA LYS A 99 -6.63 -4.49 20.09
C LYS A 99 -5.46 -5.07 19.31
N GLN A 100 -5.72 -5.71 18.17
CA GLN A 100 -4.68 -6.26 17.28
C GLN A 100 -4.18 -5.24 16.24
N GLN A 101 -4.75 -4.03 16.19
CA GLN A 101 -4.31 -3.00 15.25
C GLN A 101 -3.00 -2.37 15.70
N ILE A 102 -2.01 -2.37 14.81
CA ILE A 102 -0.76 -1.62 14.98
C ILE A 102 -1.07 -0.14 14.74
N ALA A 103 -0.65 0.75 15.65
CA ALA A 103 -0.87 2.17 15.45
C ALA A 103 0.03 2.70 14.32
N ALA A 104 -0.49 3.62 13.51
CA ALA A 104 0.28 4.26 12.43
C ALA A 104 1.61 4.86 12.94
N ALA A 105 1.60 5.40 14.16
CA ALA A 105 2.78 5.96 14.82
C ALA A 105 3.91 4.93 15.03
N ASP A 106 3.58 3.67 15.31
CA ASP A 106 4.57 2.61 15.56
C ASP A 106 5.32 2.21 14.28
N LEU A 107 4.75 2.53 13.11
CA LEU A 107 5.32 2.22 11.80
C LEU A 107 6.11 3.40 11.19
N GLU A 108 6.09 4.57 11.83
CA GLU A 108 6.66 5.80 11.28
C GLU A 108 8.15 5.63 10.99
N ASP A 109 8.91 5.10 11.95
CA ASP A 109 10.36 4.90 11.82
C ASP A 109 10.72 3.85 10.74
N GLN A 110 9.80 2.93 10.44
CA GLN A 110 10.02 1.89 9.41
C GLN A 110 9.81 2.42 7.99
N ILE A 111 9.21 3.60 7.85
CA ILE A 111 8.91 4.23 6.57
C ILE A 111 9.68 5.54 6.35
N THR A 112 10.60 5.90 7.24
CA THR A 112 11.47 7.07 7.10
C THR A 112 12.81 6.70 6.47
N CYS A 113 13.40 7.65 5.76
CA CYS A 113 14.70 7.50 5.14
C CYS A 113 15.81 7.78 6.16
N GLU A 114 16.79 6.90 6.30
CA GLU A 114 17.92 7.11 7.24
C GLU A 114 18.87 8.24 6.86
N VAL A 115 18.73 8.83 5.65
CA VAL A 115 19.55 9.96 5.19
C VAL A 115 18.87 11.30 5.48
N CYS A 116 17.63 11.49 5.03
CA CYS A 116 16.91 12.76 5.21
C CYS A 116 15.90 12.75 6.38
N SER A 117 15.70 11.61 7.05
CA SER A 117 14.71 11.42 8.13
C SER A 117 13.25 11.72 7.73
N ALA A 118 12.96 11.80 6.43
CA ALA A 118 11.61 12.02 5.91
C ALA A 118 10.98 10.72 5.38
N LYS A 119 9.65 10.68 5.23
CA LYS A 119 8.93 9.53 4.67
C LYS A 119 9.42 9.13 3.27
N LEU A 120 9.53 7.83 3.06
CA LEU A 120 10.00 7.19 1.83
C LEU A 120 8.94 7.19 0.71
N TRP A 121 8.60 8.37 0.17
CA TRP A 121 7.60 8.49 -0.91
C TRP A 121 8.01 7.83 -2.24
N SER A 122 9.31 7.81 -2.52
CA SER A 122 9.92 7.11 -3.66
C SER A 122 11.09 6.25 -3.16
N PRO A 123 10.81 5.11 -2.52
CA PRO A 123 11.83 4.26 -1.93
C PRO A 123 12.55 3.42 -2.98
N PHE A 124 13.86 3.33 -2.86
CA PHE A 124 14.71 2.46 -3.67
C PHE A 124 15.59 1.61 -2.78
N ILE A 125 15.63 0.31 -3.06
CA ILE A 125 16.42 -0.68 -2.35
C ILE A 125 17.73 -0.95 -3.10
N LEU A 126 18.82 -1.04 -2.34
CA LEU A 126 20.15 -1.44 -2.81
C LEU A 126 20.33 -2.95 -2.72
N ASN A 127 21.37 -3.49 -3.34
CA ASN A 127 21.77 -4.91 -3.25
C ASN A 127 22.03 -5.38 -1.80
N CYS A 128 22.43 -4.45 -0.92
CA CYS A 128 22.61 -4.70 0.53
C CYS A 128 21.30 -4.76 1.33
N GLY A 129 20.14 -4.50 0.72
CA GLY A 129 18.83 -4.50 1.38
C GLY A 129 18.39 -3.16 1.99
N HIS A 130 19.29 -2.18 2.15
CA HIS A 130 18.92 -0.86 2.67
C HIS A 130 18.09 -0.06 1.66
N THR A 131 17.07 0.63 2.17
CA THR A 131 16.11 1.41 1.37
C THR A 131 16.23 2.90 1.70
N PHE A 132 16.25 3.74 0.66
CA PHE A 132 16.39 5.19 0.79
C PHE A 132 15.47 5.93 -0.19
N CYS A 133 15.32 7.24 -0.01
CA CYS A 133 14.71 8.09 -1.02
C CYS A 133 15.53 8.06 -2.31
N GLN A 134 14.84 8.09 -3.45
CA GLN A 134 15.46 8.25 -4.77
C GLN A 134 16.44 9.44 -4.78
N GLN A 135 16.00 10.59 -4.29
CA GLN A 135 16.78 11.83 -4.32
C GLN A 135 18.07 11.73 -3.49
N ASP A 136 17.99 11.10 -2.31
CA ASP A 136 19.16 10.93 -1.44
C ASP A 136 20.21 10.01 -2.08
N LEU A 137 19.78 8.88 -2.66
CA LEU A 137 20.69 8.00 -3.42
C LEU A 137 21.26 8.68 -4.65
N GLU A 138 20.42 9.44 -5.37
CA GLU A 138 20.85 10.19 -6.54
C GLU A 138 21.94 11.21 -6.19
N ASN A 139 21.76 11.96 -5.10
CA ASN A 139 22.73 12.94 -4.60
C ASN A 139 24.02 12.26 -4.12
N TRP A 140 23.88 11.14 -3.41
CA TRP A 140 25.02 10.35 -2.92
C TRP A 140 25.89 9.84 -4.08
N PHE A 141 25.28 9.19 -5.08
CA PHE A 141 26.00 8.70 -6.26
C PHE A 141 26.53 9.83 -7.14
N SER A 142 25.82 10.96 -7.23
CA SER A 142 26.33 12.14 -7.95
C SER A 142 27.60 12.68 -7.32
N THR A 143 27.68 12.71 -5.99
CA THR A 143 28.88 13.15 -5.27
C THR A 143 30.04 12.19 -5.52
N ALA A 144 29.81 10.88 -5.41
CA ALA A 144 30.83 9.87 -5.68
C ALA A 144 31.34 9.94 -7.13
N LEU A 145 30.44 10.15 -8.10
CA LEU A 145 30.82 10.30 -9.51
C LEU A 145 31.64 11.58 -9.75
N LYS A 146 31.25 12.72 -9.17
CA LYS A 146 32.03 13.96 -9.29
C LYS A 146 33.44 13.82 -8.74
N GLN A 147 33.58 13.20 -7.57
CA GLN A 147 34.89 12.91 -6.98
C GLN A 147 35.72 11.99 -7.88
N HIS A 148 35.10 10.97 -8.46
CA HIS A 148 35.76 10.08 -9.41
C HIS A 148 36.25 10.83 -10.66
N LEU A 149 35.42 11.69 -11.26
CA LEU A 149 35.78 12.49 -12.44
C LEU A 149 36.94 13.46 -12.18
N ASN A 150 37.09 13.96 -10.94
CA ASN A 150 38.23 14.80 -10.57
C ASN A 150 39.57 14.02 -10.62
N VAL A 151 39.54 12.72 -10.28
CA VAL A 151 40.73 11.85 -10.30
C VAL A 151 40.95 11.25 -11.69
N TYR A 152 39.88 11.03 -12.46
CA TYR A 152 39.91 10.45 -13.79
C TYR A 152 39.19 11.37 -14.81
N PRO A 153 39.83 12.47 -15.26
CA PRO A 153 39.20 13.41 -16.19
C PRO A 153 38.77 12.83 -17.54
N HIS A 154 39.36 11.70 -17.94
CA HIS A 154 39.04 10.98 -19.18
C HIS A 154 38.00 9.87 -18.99
N TYR A 155 37.45 9.69 -17.78
CA TYR A 155 36.43 8.68 -17.53
C TYR A 155 35.12 9.04 -18.26
N ASN A 156 34.65 8.12 -19.10
CA ASN A 156 33.38 8.25 -19.81
C ASN A 156 32.44 7.11 -19.42
N VAL A 157 31.35 7.47 -18.74
CA VAL A 157 30.34 6.49 -18.27
C VAL A 157 29.61 5.76 -19.39
N ASN A 158 29.62 6.28 -20.61
CA ASN A 158 28.93 5.67 -21.76
C ASN A 158 29.83 4.74 -22.57
N VAL A 159 31.13 4.66 -22.24
CA VAL A 159 32.06 3.76 -22.93
C VAL A 159 32.24 2.53 -22.03
N PRO A 160 31.67 1.37 -22.39
CA PRO A 160 31.94 0.15 -21.65
C PRO A 160 33.45 -0.11 -21.67
N PRO A 161 34.04 -0.69 -20.60
CA PRO A 161 35.45 -1.06 -20.60
C PRO A 161 35.70 -2.00 -21.78
N ALA A 162 36.32 -1.47 -22.83
CA ALA A 162 36.55 -2.22 -24.05
C ALA A 162 37.53 -3.35 -23.76
N ASN A 163 37.21 -4.56 -24.22
CA ASN A 163 38.17 -5.65 -24.34
C ASN A 163 39.17 -5.30 -25.45
N VAL A 164 40.18 -4.51 -25.13
CA VAL A 164 41.26 -4.18 -26.05
C VAL A 164 42.37 -5.21 -25.78
N TYR A 165 42.42 -6.26 -26.62
CA TYR A 165 43.45 -7.32 -26.64
C TYR A 165 43.50 -8.33 -25.47
N GLY A 166 42.36 -8.76 -24.89
CA GLY A 166 42.36 -9.85 -23.91
C GLY A 166 42.96 -9.49 -22.55
N ILE A 167 43.35 -8.23 -22.36
CA ILE A 167 43.75 -7.67 -21.07
C ILE A 167 42.56 -6.85 -20.57
N PHE A 168 41.85 -7.36 -19.56
CA PHE A 168 40.87 -6.56 -18.82
C PHE A 168 41.63 -5.45 -18.07
N GLN A 169 41.95 -4.34 -18.74
CA GLN A 169 42.24 -3.11 -18.03
C GLN A 169 40.95 -2.72 -17.33
N LYS A 170 40.83 -3.10 -16.05
CA LYS A 170 39.73 -2.68 -15.18
C LYS A 170 39.80 -1.17 -15.11
N LEU A 171 39.07 -0.49 -15.99
CA LEU A 171 38.85 0.94 -15.86
C LEU A 171 38.27 1.15 -14.45
N PRO A 172 38.90 1.99 -13.62
CA PRO A 172 38.44 2.18 -12.26
C PRO A 172 37.01 2.74 -12.34
N LEU A 173 36.05 2.01 -11.80
CA LEU A 173 34.66 2.44 -11.75
C LEU A 173 34.48 3.38 -10.54
N PRO A 174 33.56 4.35 -10.62
CA PRO A 174 33.16 5.14 -9.46
C PRO A 174 32.76 4.21 -8.30
N PRO A 175 33.33 4.39 -7.09
CA PRO A 175 33.05 3.52 -5.96
C PRO A 175 31.69 3.89 -5.34
N TYR A 176 30.59 3.47 -5.95
CA TYR A 176 29.27 3.64 -5.35
C TYR A 176 29.11 2.72 -4.14
N SER A 177 28.64 3.30 -3.02
CA SER A 177 28.44 2.58 -1.76
C SER A 177 27.10 2.91 -1.13
N CYS A 178 26.58 2.02 -0.29
CA CYS A 178 25.43 2.30 0.55
C CYS A 178 25.71 3.43 1.55
N PRO A 179 24.83 4.44 1.71
CA PRO A 179 24.99 5.48 2.73
C PRO A 179 25.06 4.95 4.18
N LYS A 180 24.36 3.84 4.47
CA LYS A 180 24.30 3.24 5.81
C LYS A 180 25.47 2.29 6.09
N CYS A 181 25.57 1.19 5.34
CA CYS A 181 26.54 0.13 5.63
C CYS A 181 27.84 0.22 4.83
N ARG A 182 27.95 1.18 3.89
CA ARG A 182 29.10 1.37 2.99
C ARG A 182 29.41 0.18 2.07
N GLU A 183 28.55 -0.83 2.01
CA GLU A 183 28.67 -1.93 1.06
C GLU A 183 28.65 -1.41 -0.39
N LYS A 184 29.45 -2.04 -1.26
CA LYS A 184 29.56 -1.64 -2.67
C LYS A 184 28.24 -1.88 -3.40
N VAL A 185 27.81 -0.89 -4.17
CA VAL A 185 26.63 -0.96 -5.02
C VAL A 185 27.09 -1.20 -6.45
N CYS A 186 26.83 -2.40 -6.97
CA CYS A 186 27.25 -2.81 -8.32
C CYS A 186 26.12 -2.84 -9.35
N SER A 187 24.88 -2.54 -8.95
CA SER A 187 23.69 -2.59 -9.80
C SER A 187 22.76 -1.42 -9.55
N ARG A 188 21.86 -1.17 -10.51
CA ARG A 188 20.81 -0.16 -10.37
C ARG A 188 19.96 -0.40 -9.12
N PRO A 189 19.67 0.63 -8.30
CA PRO A 189 18.66 0.53 -7.26
C PRO A 189 17.29 0.17 -7.85
N ILE A 190 16.54 -0.66 -7.14
CA ILE A 190 15.20 -1.10 -7.56
C ILE A 190 14.15 -0.38 -6.74
N GLN A 191 13.05 0.07 -7.35
CA GLN A 191 11.97 0.70 -6.58
C GLN A 191 11.33 -0.32 -5.64
N ASN A 192 11.28 -0.02 -4.35
CA ASN A 192 10.67 -0.87 -3.34
C ASN A 192 9.16 -0.60 -3.26
N PHE A 193 8.36 -1.27 -4.09
CA PHE A 193 6.92 -1.05 -4.16
C PHE A 193 6.17 -1.46 -2.88
N ALA A 194 6.69 -2.43 -2.11
CA ALA A 194 6.10 -2.84 -0.84
C ALA A 194 6.17 -1.70 0.18
N VAL A 195 7.37 -1.12 0.39
CA VAL A 195 7.55 0.03 1.28
C VAL A 195 6.74 1.23 0.80
N LYS A 196 6.68 1.46 -0.52
CA LYS A 196 5.83 2.53 -1.08
C LYS A 196 4.34 2.34 -0.77
N GLY A 197 3.85 1.10 -0.79
CA GLY A 197 2.49 0.77 -0.38
C GLY A 197 2.27 1.07 1.10
N LEU A 198 3.21 0.68 1.95
CA LEU A 198 3.18 0.93 3.39
C LEU A 198 3.16 2.43 3.71
N VAL A 199 4.06 3.22 3.11
CA VAL A 199 4.11 4.68 3.27
C VAL A 199 2.76 5.31 2.95
N ARG A 200 2.10 4.87 1.86
CA ARG A 200 0.78 5.38 1.46
C ARG A 200 -0.33 4.96 2.43
N ALA A 201 -0.28 3.75 2.96
CA ALA A 201 -1.25 3.26 3.93
C ALA A 201 -1.16 4.05 5.25
N VAL A 202 0.06 4.28 5.75
CA VAL A 202 0.30 5.07 6.97
C VAL A 202 -0.06 6.54 6.74
N ALA A 203 0.39 7.15 5.63
CA ALA A 203 0.07 8.54 5.30
C ALA A 203 -1.45 8.77 5.11
N GLY A 204 -2.17 7.78 4.58
CA GLY A 204 -3.62 7.84 4.46
C GLY A 204 -4.34 7.92 5.81
N GLN A 205 -3.75 7.34 6.87
CA GLN A 205 -4.29 7.44 8.23
C GLN A 205 -3.96 8.78 8.89
N THR A 206 -2.83 9.40 8.55
CA THR A 206 -2.41 10.70 9.09
C THR A 206 -2.92 11.91 8.29
N GLY A 207 -3.57 11.67 7.14
CA GLY A 207 -4.08 12.73 6.26
C GLY A 207 -2.99 13.38 5.38
N GLU A 208 -1.80 12.79 5.31
CA GLU A 208 -0.70 13.29 4.50
C GLU A 208 -0.83 12.89 3.02
N THR A 209 -0.33 13.75 2.13
CA THR A 209 -0.38 13.51 0.69
C THR A 209 1.00 13.37 0.07
N SER A 210 1.11 12.48 -0.90
CA SER A 210 2.36 12.25 -1.63
C SER A 210 2.78 13.51 -2.38
N PRO A 211 4.07 13.88 -2.35
CA PRO A 211 4.63 14.91 -3.23
C PRO A 211 4.35 14.60 -4.71
N LYS A 212 4.22 15.65 -5.53
CA LYS A 212 4.02 15.51 -6.98
C LYS A 212 5.22 14.79 -7.61
N LYS A 213 4.94 13.77 -8.43
CA LYS A 213 5.95 12.94 -9.10
C LYS A 213 6.58 13.76 -10.23
N THR A 214 7.89 14.02 -10.16
CA THR A 214 8.55 14.93 -11.12
C THR A 214 9.24 14.24 -12.29
N ILE A 215 9.67 12.97 -12.21
CA ILE A 215 10.36 12.27 -13.32
C ILE A 215 10.09 10.75 -13.25
N ASP A 216 10.24 10.05 -14.38
CA ASP A 216 10.41 8.59 -14.41
C ASP A 216 11.68 8.18 -13.65
N ALA A 217 11.49 7.84 -12.38
CA ALA A 217 12.53 7.48 -11.42
C ALA A 217 13.45 6.33 -11.89
N THR A 218 13.00 5.49 -12.83
CA THR A 218 13.79 4.35 -13.32
C THR A 218 14.92 4.78 -14.26
N LYS A 219 14.75 5.89 -14.99
CA LYS A 219 15.74 6.41 -15.95
C LYS A 219 16.90 7.13 -15.27
N VAL A 220 16.71 7.60 -14.03
CA VAL A 220 17.73 8.33 -13.26
C VAL A 220 18.99 7.49 -13.05
N TRP A 221 18.85 6.17 -12.92
CA TRP A 221 19.97 5.29 -12.62
C TRP A 221 20.88 5.00 -13.81
N SER A 222 20.42 5.23 -15.04
CA SER A 222 21.18 4.93 -16.26
C SER A 222 22.51 5.70 -16.35
N ARG A 223 22.59 6.89 -15.75
CA ARG A 223 23.83 7.70 -15.73
C ARG A 223 24.88 7.22 -14.73
N PHE A 224 24.51 6.35 -13.80
CA PHE A 224 25.41 5.77 -12.80
C PHE A 224 25.74 4.31 -13.14
N PHE A 225 24.74 3.60 -13.66
CA PHE A 225 24.82 2.19 -14.01
C PHE A 225 24.30 2.04 -15.45
N PRO A 226 25.13 2.30 -16.48
CA PRO A 226 24.77 2.08 -17.88
C PRO A 226 24.40 0.61 -18.12
N ALA A 227 23.64 0.32 -19.18
CA ALA A 227 23.35 -1.07 -19.54
C ALA A 227 24.68 -1.75 -19.91
N GLN A 228 24.93 -2.92 -19.33
CA GLN A 228 26.05 -3.79 -19.71
C GLN A 228 25.60 -4.77 -20.78
#